data_AF-A0A3R6ZGX8-F1
#
_entry.id   AF-A0A3R6ZGX8-F1
#
_cell.length_a   1.000
_cell.length_b   1.000
_cell.length_c   1.000
_cell.angle_alpha   90.00
_cell.angle_beta   90.00
_cell.angle_gamma   90.00
#
_symmetry.space_group_name_H-M   'P 1'
#
loop_
_entity.id
_entity.type
_entity.pdbx_description
1 polymer ?
#
loop_
_entity_poly.entity_id
_entity_poly.type
_entity_poly.pdbx_seq_one_letter_code
_entity_poly.pdbx_strand_id
1 'polypeptide(L)'
;MAQVPYAGNVAVETTCLRVVPYLFQHAPAAYMPRVDALVRALVSVATPTMLAKLSMRLLLKDFSMFRDHQITNVLVSSLQWNSWEQWGVWELVASEWEAKKKDKATVAALRKVLACVDPHTHGEALSGILRLLVQVTPDMALFHCVIKLSDAFDPFPCRCVWELQTVYGWHAMAVSASHKALATVQSFLVVVLRENQGKDALDVCRQLNKVPSTNALLQDSDIRAALLSLLGNDPTTGESFPVLFGQLASAADTTTATSSHGAPVAKKPRLDPPPSL
;
A
#
# COMPACT_ATOMS: atom_id res chain seq x y z
N MET A 1 -5.22 42.93 17.23
CA MET A 1 -5.31 43.59 15.91
C MET A 1 -5.98 42.63 14.94
N ALA A 2 -7.28 42.83 14.68
CA ALA A 2 -8.00 42.04 13.68
C ALA A 2 -7.62 42.56 12.28
N GLN A 3 -6.93 41.76 11.49
CA GLN A 3 -6.69 42.07 10.08
C GLN A 3 -8.04 42.09 9.36
N VAL A 4 -8.39 43.23 8.77
CA VAL A 4 -9.52 43.33 7.84
C VAL A 4 -9.19 42.42 6.64
N PRO A 5 -10.01 41.41 6.33
CA PRO A 5 -9.72 40.53 5.20
C PRO A 5 -9.78 41.35 3.91
N TYR A 6 -8.65 41.37 3.19
CA TYR A 6 -8.53 41.98 1.87
C TYR A 6 -9.63 41.40 0.96
N ALA A 7 -10.41 42.25 0.27
CA ALA A 7 -11.57 41.82 -0.53
C ALA A 7 -11.22 40.73 -1.57
N GLY A 8 -9.99 40.74 -2.10
CA GLY A 8 -9.47 39.69 -2.97
C GLY A 8 -9.41 38.30 -2.32
N ASN A 9 -9.06 38.22 -1.03
CA ASN A 9 -9.01 36.95 -0.30
C ASN A 9 -10.41 36.36 -0.09
N VAL A 10 -11.42 37.22 0.14
CA VAL A 10 -12.82 36.79 0.30
C VAL A 10 -13.39 36.24 -1.02
N ALA A 11 -13.05 36.86 -2.16
CA ALA A 11 -13.48 36.39 -3.47
C ALA A 11 -12.86 35.03 -3.82
N VAL A 12 -11.56 34.85 -3.57
CA VAL A 12 -10.87 33.57 -3.78
C VAL A 12 -11.43 32.49 -2.86
N GLU A 13 -11.62 32.79 -1.57
CA GLU A 13 -12.20 31.83 -0.61
C GLU A 13 -13.62 31.43 -1.01
N THR A 14 -14.46 32.40 -1.39
CA THR A 14 -15.83 32.13 -1.85
C THR A 14 -15.84 31.29 -3.13
N THR A 15 -14.96 31.58 -4.08
CA THR A 15 -14.88 30.83 -5.34
C THR A 15 -14.49 29.38 -5.07
N CYS A 16 -13.43 29.15 -4.30
CA CYS A 16 -12.93 27.82 -4.01
C CYS A 16 -13.89 27.01 -3.13
N LEU A 17 -14.47 27.64 -2.10
CA LEU A 17 -15.30 26.93 -1.11
C LEU A 17 -16.77 26.86 -1.47
N ARG A 18 -17.28 27.68 -2.39
CA ARG A 18 -18.72 27.67 -2.74
C ARG A 18 -18.95 27.43 -4.22
N VAL A 19 -18.37 28.26 -5.08
CA VAL A 19 -18.64 28.24 -6.52
C VAL A 19 -18.14 26.94 -7.15
N VAL A 20 -16.88 26.56 -6.92
CA VAL A 20 -16.30 25.35 -7.51
C VAL A 20 -17.02 24.08 -7.04
N PRO A 21 -17.28 23.87 -5.73
CA PRO A 21 -18.10 22.75 -5.26
C PRO A 21 -19.50 22.73 -5.87
N TYR A 22 -20.13 23.89 -6.03
CA TYR A 22 -21.46 24.00 -6.66
C TYR A 22 -21.41 23.55 -8.12
N LEU A 23 -20.37 23.92 -8.89
CA LEU A 23 -20.17 23.44 -10.25
C LEU A 23 -20.02 21.91 -10.27
N PHE A 24 -19.18 21.35 -9.40
CA PHE A 24 -19.01 19.90 -9.30
C PHE A 24 -20.29 19.16 -8.88
N GLN A 25 -21.18 19.81 -8.12
CA GLN A 25 -22.45 19.22 -7.70
C GLN A 25 -23.51 19.26 -8.82
N HIS A 26 -23.64 20.41 -9.51
CA HIS A 26 -24.79 20.67 -10.38
C HIS A 26 -24.47 20.66 -11.87
N ALA A 27 -23.23 20.90 -12.28
CA ALA A 27 -22.88 20.91 -13.70
C ALA A 27 -22.82 19.48 -14.26
N PRO A 28 -23.47 19.20 -15.40
CA PRO A 28 -23.26 17.97 -16.15
C PRO A 28 -21.80 17.81 -16.57
N ALA A 29 -21.28 16.57 -16.53
CA ALA A 29 -19.89 16.27 -16.87
C ALA A 29 -19.49 16.75 -18.29
N ALA A 30 -20.45 16.77 -19.22
CA ALA A 30 -20.26 17.27 -20.59
C ALA A 30 -19.84 18.75 -20.65
N TYR A 31 -20.25 19.56 -19.67
CA TYR A 31 -19.90 20.99 -19.58
C TYR A 31 -18.61 21.25 -18.82
N MET A 32 -17.95 20.19 -18.32
CA MET A 32 -16.66 20.28 -17.63
C MET A 32 -15.61 19.42 -18.34
N PRO A 33 -15.27 19.69 -19.62
CA PRO A 33 -14.32 18.87 -20.38
C PRO A 33 -12.87 18.96 -19.86
N ARG A 34 -12.53 20.03 -19.13
CA ARG A 34 -11.20 20.31 -18.58
C ARG A 34 -11.19 20.28 -17.06
N VAL A 35 -11.71 19.20 -16.48
CA VAL A 35 -11.72 18.99 -15.02
C VAL A 35 -10.30 19.06 -14.44
N ASP A 36 -9.30 18.55 -15.16
CA ASP A 36 -7.88 18.66 -14.82
C ASP A 36 -7.47 20.12 -14.55
N ALA A 37 -7.80 21.02 -15.46
CA ALA A 37 -7.42 22.43 -15.36
C ALA A 37 -8.19 23.16 -14.25
N LEU A 38 -9.47 22.83 -14.06
CA LEU A 38 -10.29 23.39 -12.98
C LEU A 38 -9.76 22.94 -11.60
N VAL A 39 -9.45 21.66 -11.45
CA VAL A 39 -8.86 21.11 -10.22
C VAL A 39 -7.50 21.72 -9.98
N ARG A 40 -6.65 21.85 -11.02
CA ARG A 40 -5.36 22.52 -10.91
C ARG A 40 -5.54 23.95 -10.39
N ALA A 41 -6.37 24.75 -11.06
CA ALA A 41 -6.61 26.14 -10.68
C ALA A 41 -7.11 26.27 -9.23
N LEU A 42 -7.98 25.36 -8.80
CA LEU A 42 -8.45 25.27 -7.42
C LEU A 42 -7.28 25.03 -6.45
N VAL A 43 -6.46 24.00 -6.67
CA VAL A 43 -5.35 23.67 -5.75
C VAL A 43 -4.23 24.71 -5.79
N SER A 44 -4.01 25.37 -6.92
CA SER A 44 -2.99 26.43 -7.07
C SER A 44 -3.29 27.66 -6.21
N VAL A 45 -4.55 27.97 -5.94
CA VAL A 45 -4.96 29.16 -5.17
C VAL A 45 -5.52 28.84 -3.79
N ALA A 46 -5.86 27.58 -3.52
CA ALA A 46 -6.37 27.16 -2.23
C ALA A 46 -5.28 27.22 -1.17
N THR A 47 -5.59 27.80 -0.02
CA THR A 47 -4.74 27.72 1.17
C THR A 47 -4.90 26.35 1.85
N PRO A 48 -3.97 25.93 2.74
CA PRO A 48 -4.11 24.69 3.50
C PRO A 48 -5.46 24.59 4.25
N THR A 49 -5.92 25.70 4.84
CA THR A 49 -7.22 25.76 5.53
C THR A 49 -8.40 25.55 4.57
N MET A 50 -8.31 26.09 3.36
CA MET A 50 -9.36 25.91 2.34
C MET A 50 -9.38 24.47 1.83
N LEU A 51 -8.23 23.86 1.58
CA LEU A 51 -8.12 22.44 1.21
C LEU A 51 -8.71 21.55 2.32
N ALA A 52 -8.38 21.80 3.59
CA ALA A 52 -8.95 21.04 4.71
C ALA A 52 -10.49 21.15 4.77
N LYS A 53 -11.05 22.34 4.55
CA LYS A 53 -12.51 22.54 4.47
C LYS A 53 -13.13 21.78 3.29
N LEU A 54 -12.46 21.77 2.12
CA LEU A 54 -12.92 21.03 0.94
C LEU A 54 -12.87 19.52 1.17
N SER A 55 -11.76 19.00 1.71
CA SER A 55 -11.59 17.60 2.10
C SER A 55 -12.67 17.14 3.07
N MET A 56 -12.98 17.93 4.10
CA MET A 56 -14.06 17.64 5.05
C MET A 56 -15.43 17.53 4.37
N ARG A 57 -15.72 18.44 3.43
CA ARG A 57 -16.99 18.42 2.70
C ARG A 57 -17.09 17.26 1.69
N LEU A 58 -15.98 16.87 1.07
CA LEU A 58 -15.89 15.65 0.27
C LEU A 58 -16.17 14.41 1.11
N LEU A 59 -15.56 14.32 2.31
CA LEU A 59 -15.80 13.23 3.27
C LEU A 59 -17.27 13.13 3.70
N LEU A 60 -17.91 14.28 3.95
CA LEU A 60 -19.33 14.38 4.29
C LEU A 60 -20.27 14.13 3.09
N LYS A 61 -19.73 13.91 1.89
CA LYS A 61 -20.47 13.70 0.64
C LYS A 61 -21.35 14.89 0.23
N ASP A 62 -20.99 16.10 0.63
CA ASP A 62 -21.68 17.31 0.19
C ASP A 62 -21.63 17.46 -1.34
N PHE A 63 -20.52 17.07 -1.95
CA PHE A 63 -20.28 17.08 -3.40
C PHE A 63 -19.25 16.01 -3.79
N SER A 64 -19.06 15.78 -5.09
CA SER A 64 -18.09 14.83 -5.65
C SER A 64 -17.30 15.52 -6.77
N MET A 65 -15.97 15.53 -6.68
CA MET A 65 -15.09 16.18 -7.64
C MET A 65 -14.66 15.22 -8.75
N PHE A 66 -14.32 14.00 -8.38
CA PHE A 66 -13.73 13.02 -9.27
C PHE A 66 -14.77 11.98 -9.69
N ARG A 67 -15.51 12.25 -10.77
CA ARG A 67 -16.49 11.29 -11.32
C ARG A 67 -15.78 10.27 -12.23
N ASP A 68 -15.96 8.98 -11.94
CA ASP A 68 -15.46 7.79 -12.64
C ASP A 68 -14.19 8.00 -13.51
N HIS A 69 -14.36 8.34 -14.78
CA HIS A 69 -13.27 8.43 -15.76
C HIS A 69 -12.38 9.68 -15.62
N GLN A 70 -12.84 10.70 -14.90
CA GLN A 70 -12.15 11.98 -14.79
C GLN A 70 -10.95 11.90 -13.84
N ILE A 71 -11.01 11.05 -12.81
CA ILE A 71 -9.95 10.92 -11.81
C ILE A 71 -8.61 10.51 -12.43
N THR A 72 -8.65 9.61 -13.40
CA THR A 72 -7.45 9.16 -14.12
C THR A 72 -6.79 10.29 -14.89
N ASN A 73 -7.58 11.10 -15.59
CA ASN A 73 -7.05 12.23 -16.34
C ASN A 73 -6.44 13.28 -15.41
N VAL A 74 -7.12 13.61 -14.31
CA VAL A 74 -6.61 14.55 -13.30
C VAL A 74 -5.28 14.06 -12.72
N LEU A 75 -5.22 12.81 -12.26
CA LEU A 75 -4.02 12.29 -11.62
C LEU A 75 -2.83 12.19 -12.60
N VAL A 76 -3.05 11.74 -13.83
CA VAL A 76 -1.98 11.71 -14.84
C VAL A 76 -1.52 13.13 -15.20
N SER A 77 -2.44 14.09 -15.35
CA SER A 77 -2.09 15.49 -15.58
C SER A 77 -1.34 16.10 -14.40
N SER A 78 -1.65 15.67 -13.17
CA SER A 78 -1.00 16.18 -11.95
C SER A 78 0.48 15.88 -11.85
N LEU A 79 0.99 14.87 -12.57
CA LEU A 79 2.42 14.56 -12.62
C LEU A 79 3.26 15.75 -13.13
N GLN A 80 2.68 16.63 -13.95
CA GLN A 80 3.34 17.83 -14.46
C GLN A 80 3.12 19.08 -13.57
N TRP A 81 2.41 18.94 -12.46
CA TRP A 81 2.10 20.04 -11.56
C TRP A 81 3.22 20.23 -10.55
N ASN A 82 3.24 21.38 -9.88
CA ASN A 82 4.23 21.62 -8.83
C ASN A 82 3.92 20.78 -7.56
N SER A 83 4.86 20.70 -6.61
CA SER A 83 4.72 19.88 -5.41
C SER A 83 3.48 20.21 -4.57
N TRP A 84 3.14 21.49 -4.44
CA TRP A 84 1.94 21.92 -3.70
C TRP A 84 0.65 21.47 -4.39
N GLU A 85 0.56 21.66 -5.70
CA GLU A 85 -0.58 21.24 -6.51
C GLU A 85 -0.75 19.72 -6.49
N GLN A 86 0.36 18.96 -6.57
CA GLN A 86 0.35 17.50 -6.44
C GLN A 86 -0.13 17.08 -5.05
N TRP A 87 0.46 17.62 -3.99
CA TRP A 87 0.06 17.31 -2.63
C TRP A 87 -1.43 17.60 -2.39
N GLY A 88 -1.90 18.78 -2.81
CA GLY A 88 -3.29 19.20 -2.64
C GLY A 88 -4.29 18.32 -3.38
N VAL A 89 -3.99 17.88 -4.60
CA VAL A 89 -4.90 16.98 -5.33
C VAL A 89 -4.95 15.60 -4.70
N TRP A 90 -3.83 15.06 -4.20
CA TRP A 90 -3.81 13.77 -3.51
C TRP A 90 -4.60 13.79 -2.20
N GLU A 91 -4.59 14.91 -1.45
CA GLU A 91 -5.44 15.08 -0.26
C GLU A 91 -6.93 15.06 -0.57
N LEU A 92 -7.34 15.72 -1.66
CA LEU A 92 -8.73 15.72 -2.11
C LEU A 92 -9.15 14.32 -2.61
N VAL A 93 -8.28 13.62 -3.34
CA VAL A 93 -8.53 12.27 -3.83
C VAL A 93 -8.68 11.27 -2.67
N ALA A 94 -7.82 11.35 -1.65
CA ALA A 94 -7.93 10.51 -0.46
C ALA A 94 -9.25 10.73 0.29
N SER A 95 -9.66 12.00 0.42
CA SER A 95 -10.93 12.36 1.05
C SER A 95 -12.13 11.81 0.28
N GLU A 96 -12.11 11.90 -1.06
CA GLU A 96 -13.20 11.39 -1.89
C GLU A 96 -13.23 9.85 -1.96
N TRP A 97 -12.07 9.19 -1.93
CA TRP A 97 -11.95 7.74 -1.82
C TRP A 97 -12.63 7.22 -0.55
N GLU A 98 -12.30 7.82 0.59
CA GLU A 98 -12.84 7.43 1.89
C GLU A 98 -14.36 7.62 1.95
N ALA A 99 -14.86 8.70 1.34
CA ALA A 99 -16.30 8.94 1.19
C ALA A 99 -16.99 7.86 0.34
N LYS A 100 -16.43 7.53 -0.84
CA LYS A 100 -17.05 6.61 -1.81
C LYS A 100 -16.95 5.14 -1.43
N LYS A 101 -16.11 4.77 -0.46
CA LYS A 101 -15.90 3.41 0.05
C LYS A 101 -15.72 2.39 -1.09
N LYS A 102 -14.48 2.30 -1.60
CA LYS A 102 -13.99 1.29 -2.55
C LYS A 102 -14.38 1.50 -4.02
N ASP A 103 -14.07 2.70 -4.53
CA ASP A 103 -14.31 3.04 -5.93
C ASP A 103 -13.35 2.31 -6.90
N LYS A 104 -13.87 1.40 -7.73
CA LYS A 104 -13.03 0.69 -8.72
C LYS A 104 -12.33 1.65 -9.69
N ALA A 105 -12.90 2.83 -9.95
CA ALA A 105 -12.31 3.82 -10.85
C ALA A 105 -11.00 4.39 -10.29
N THR A 106 -10.93 4.68 -8.99
CA THR A 106 -9.69 5.15 -8.33
C THR A 106 -8.60 4.08 -8.39
N VAL A 107 -8.92 2.81 -8.15
CA VAL A 107 -7.96 1.70 -8.27
C VAL A 107 -7.41 1.59 -9.69
N ALA A 108 -8.27 1.72 -10.71
CA ALA A 108 -7.85 1.73 -12.11
C ALA A 108 -6.96 2.94 -12.44
N ALA A 109 -7.29 4.11 -11.89
CA ALA A 109 -6.49 5.31 -12.06
C ALA A 109 -5.10 5.17 -11.42
N LEU A 110 -5.00 4.62 -10.22
CA LEU A 110 -3.74 4.35 -9.54
C LEU A 110 -2.80 3.50 -10.40
N ARG A 111 -3.32 2.42 -11.01
CA ARG A 111 -2.53 1.57 -11.91
C ARG A 111 -1.95 2.36 -13.09
N LYS A 112 -2.76 3.22 -13.70
CA LYS A 112 -2.31 4.03 -14.85
C LYS A 112 -1.30 5.09 -14.43
N VAL A 113 -1.50 5.74 -13.29
CA VAL A 113 -0.54 6.73 -12.76
C VAL A 113 0.78 6.05 -12.43
N LEU A 114 0.76 4.89 -11.78
CA LEU A 114 1.96 4.13 -11.44
C LEU A 114 2.79 3.76 -12.68
N ALA A 115 2.13 3.47 -13.81
CA ALA A 115 2.81 3.21 -15.09
C ALA A 115 3.45 4.46 -15.73
N CYS A 116 3.08 5.67 -15.29
CA CYS A 116 3.57 6.95 -15.83
C CYS A 116 4.51 7.70 -14.87
N VAL A 117 4.66 7.24 -13.63
CA VAL A 117 5.45 7.91 -12.60
C VAL A 117 6.94 7.63 -12.81
N ASP A 118 7.73 8.69 -12.85
CA ASP A 118 9.18 8.65 -12.64
C ASP A 118 9.51 8.84 -11.14
N PRO A 119 10.24 7.90 -10.51
CA PRO A 119 10.55 7.94 -9.08
C PRO A 119 11.48 9.08 -8.65
N HIS A 120 12.28 9.64 -9.56
CA HIS A 120 13.20 10.73 -9.22
C HIS A 120 12.53 12.10 -9.23
N THR A 121 11.44 12.25 -9.96
CA THR A 121 10.77 13.55 -10.17
C THR A 121 9.43 13.65 -9.47
N HIS A 122 8.70 12.55 -9.28
CA HIS A 122 7.32 12.57 -8.77
C HIS A 122 7.20 12.02 -7.34
N GLY A 123 8.01 12.55 -6.41
CA GLY A 123 7.98 12.13 -5.00
C GLY A 123 6.62 12.33 -4.33
N GLU A 124 5.92 13.41 -4.63
CA GLU A 124 4.56 13.68 -4.09
C GLU A 124 3.54 12.69 -4.63
N ALA A 125 3.62 12.34 -5.91
CA ALA A 125 2.76 11.32 -6.50
C ALA A 125 2.98 9.95 -5.86
N LEU A 126 4.24 9.55 -5.66
CA LEU A 126 4.56 8.32 -4.94
C LEU A 126 4.02 8.34 -3.50
N SER A 127 4.20 9.43 -2.77
CA SER A 127 3.65 9.57 -1.40
C SER A 127 2.12 9.44 -1.37
N GLY A 128 1.43 10.10 -2.31
CA GLY A 128 -0.02 10.00 -2.45
C GLY A 128 -0.50 8.60 -2.81
N ILE A 129 0.17 7.92 -3.74
CA ILE A 129 -0.13 6.53 -4.11
C ILE A 129 0.06 5.61 -2.90
N LEU A 130 1.17 5.74 -2.16
CA LEU A 130 1.44 4.92 -0.98
C LEU A 130 0.34 5.07 0.07
N ARG A 131 -0.05 6.31 0.38
CA ARG A 131 -1.13 6.62 1.33
C ARG A 131 -2.46 5.97 0.95
N LEU A 132 -2.80 6.00 -0.34
CA LEU A 132 -4.00 5.34 -0.84
C LEU A 132 -3.88 3.82 -0.84
N LEU A 133 -2.73 3.25 -1.24
CA LEU A 133 -2.50 1.81 -1.21
C LEU A 133 -2.68 1.22 0.18
N VAL A 134 -2.28 1.95 1.23
CA VAL A 134 -2.53 1.56 2.62
C VAL A 134 -4.02 1.47 2.96
N GLN A 135 -4.85 2.34 2.37
CA GLN A 135 -6.29 2.41 2.63
C GLN A 135 -7.14 1.54 1.68
N VAL A 136 -6.58 1.13 0.55
CA VAL A 136 -7.26 0.34 -0.50
C VAL A 136 -7.11 -1.15 -0.21
N THR A 137 -8.15 -1.95 -0.47
CA THR A 137 -7.98 -3.40 -0.63
C THR A 137 -7.44 -3.64 -2.05
N PRO A 138 -6.14 -3.93 -2.25
CA PRO A 138 -5.56 -3.99 -3.59
C PRO A 138 -6.23 -5.11 -4.40
N ASP A 139 -6.51 -4.84 -5.68
CA ASP A 139 -6.84 -5.90 -6.62
C ASP A 139 -5.55 -6.60 -7.08
N MET A 140 -5.68 -7.85 -7.57
CA MET A 140 -4.52 -8.67 -7.97
C MET A 140 -3.65 -7.96 -9.02
N ALA A 141 -4.27 -7.17 -9.89
CA ALA A 141 -3.57 -6.43 -10.94
C ALA A 141 -2.78 -5.24 -10.40
N LEU A 142 -3.27 -4.49 -9.40
CA LEU A 142 -2.52 -3.43 -8.75
C LEU A 142 -1.30 -3.99 -8.01
N PHE A 143 -1.45 -5.13 -7.34
CA PHE A 143 -0.35 -5.79 -6.65
C PHE A 143 0.73 -6.28 -7.64
N HIS A 144 0.31 -6.84 -8.77
CA HIS A 144 1.22 -7.20 -9.87
C HIS A 144 1.97 -6.00 -10.43
N CYS A 145 1.30 -4.85 -10.60
CA CYS A 145 1.97 -3.61 -11.02
C CYS A 145 3.04 -3.17 -10.03
N VAL A 146 2.79 -3.24 -8.72
CA VAL A 146 3.74 -2.84 -7.68
C VAL A 146 4.97 -3.76 -7.64
N ILE A 147 4.78 -5.07 -7.75
CA ILE A 147 5.89 -6.05 -7.75
C ILE A 147 6.81 -5.87 -8.96
N LYS A 148 6.23 -5.54 -10.12
CA LYS A 148 6.95 -5.37 -11.39
C LYS A 148 7.72 -4.05 -11.52
N LEU A 149 7.62 -3.16 -10.54
CA LEU A 149 8.39 -1.92 -10.55
C LEU A 149 9.90 -2.21 -10.56
N SER A 150 10.64 -1.38 -11.29
CA SER A 150 12.11 -1.47 -11.34
C SER A 150 12.73 -1.01 -10.02
N ASP A 151 13.98 -1.38 -9.78
CA ASP A 151 14.71 -1.00 -8.56
C ASP A 151 14.95 0.52 -8.44
N ALA A 152 14.79 1.29 -9.53
CA ALA A 152 14.77 2.76 -9.48
C ALA A 152 13.65 3.33 -8.57
N PHE A 153 12.61 2.55 -8.30
CA PHE A 153 11.53 2.93 -7.38
C PHE A 153 11.88 2.62 -5.93
N ASP A 154 13.00 1.95 -5.62
CA ASP A 154 13.34 1.62 -4.24
C ASP A 154 13.45 2.88 -3.36
N PRO A 155 12.91 2.86 -2.12
CA PRO A 155 12.33 1.72 -1.40
C PRO A 155 10.80 1.56 -1.57
N PHE A 156 10.17 2.19 -2.56
CA PHE A 156 8.71 2.29 -2.71
C PHE A 156 7.98 0.92 -2.76
N PRO A 157 8.40 -0.07 -3.59
CA PRO A 157 7.68 -1.35 -3.65
C PRO A 157 7.72 -2.10 -2.31
N CYS A 158 8.90 -2.13 -1.67
CA CYS A 158 9.10 -2.73 -0.35
C CYS A 158 8.25 -2.03 0.73
N ARG A 159 8.18 -0.69 0.69
CA ARG A 159 7.34 0.09 1.61
C ARG A 159 5.86 -0.14 1.39
N CYS A 160 5.39 -0.33 0.17
CA CYS A 160 4.00 -0.67 -0.10
C CYS A 160 3.64 -2.03 0.55
N VAL A 161 4.49 -3.05 0.36
CA VAL A 161 4.30 -4.37 0.99
C VAL A 161 4.37 -4.28 2.51
N TRP A 162 5.26 -3.45 3.06
CA TRP A 162 5.46 -3.29 4.50
C TRP A 162 4.39 -2.44 5.19
N GLU A 163 3.96 -1.31 4.62
CA GLU A 163 2.90 -0.48 5.20
C GLU A 163 1.55 -1.20 5.15
N LEU A 164 1.30 -2.01 4.11
CA LEU A 164 0.19 -2.96 4.07
C LEU A 164 0.23 -4.01 5.19
N GLN A 165 1.33 -4.11 5.95
CA GLN A 165 1.45 -5.02 7.08
C GLN A 165 1.54 -4.29 8.42
N THR A 166 2.33 -3.22 8.52
CA THR A 166 2.55 -2.46 9.77
C THR A 166 1.33 -1.61 10.12
N VAL A 167 0.71 -0.95 9.14
CA VAL A 167 -0.57 -0.24 9.37
C VAL A 167 -1.67 -1.24 9.71
N TYR A 168 -1.63 -2.42 9.08
CA TYR A 168 -2.58 -3.51 9.30
C TYR A 168 -2.35 -4.28 10.62
N GLY A 169 -1.15 -4.19 11.20
CA GLY A 169 -0.78 -4.71 12.51
C GLY A 169 -1.06 -3.75 13.67
N TRP A 170 -1.03 -2.43 13.44
CA TRP A 170 -1.42 -1.42 14.45
C TRP A 170 -2.90 -1.01 14.40
N HIS A 171 -3.61 -1.22 13.28
CA HIS A 171 -5.07 -1.05 13.19
C HIS A 171 -5.84 -2.34 13.53
N ALA A 172 -5.40 -3.10 14.53
CA ALA A 172 -6.20 -4.18 15.12
C ALA A 172 -7.51 -3.67 15.80
N MET A 173 -7.71 -2.35 15.92
CA MET A 173 -8.98 -1.75 16.34
C MET A 173 -9.89 -1.26 15.20
N ALA A 174 -9.44 -1.21 13.93
CA ALA A 174 -10.30 -0.90 12.78
C ALA A 174 -10.74 -2.20 12.09
N VAL A 175 -11.66 -2.89 12.77
CA VAL A 175 -12.16 -4.24 12.54
C VAL A 175 -12.76 -4.43 11.13
N SER A 176 -12.42 -5.57 10.49
CA SER A 176 -13.05 -6.24 9.32
C SER A 176 -12.29 -6.21 7.97
N ALA A 177 -11.60 -5.12 7.61
CA ALA A 177 -10.90 -5.05 6.31
C ALA A 177 -9.50 -5.67 6.31
N SER A 178 -8.85 -5.72 7.49
CA SER A 178 -7.42 -6.04 7.64
C SER A 178 -7.08 -7.52 7.35
N HIS A 179 -7.84 -8.47 7.90
CA HIS A 179 -7.60 -9.90 7.64
C HIS A 179 -7.82 -10.33 6.18
N LYS A 180 -8.77 -9.68 5.49
CA LYS A 180 -9.09 -10.02 4.09
C LYS A 180 -7.96 -9.57 3.15
N ALA A 181 -7.37 -8.41 3.38
CA ALA A 181 -6.28 -7.89 2.56
C ALA A 181 -5.01 -8.75 2.70
N LEU A 182 -4.61 -9.08 3.93
CA LEU A 182 -3.45 -9.95 4.18
C LEU A 182 -3.65 -11.35 3.58
N ALA A 183 -4.82 -11.97 3.78
CA ALA A 183 -5.14 -13.27 3.19
C ALA A 183 -5.15 -13.22 1.65
N THR A 184 -5.57 -12.11 1.06
CA THR A 184 -5.55 -11.90 -0.41
C THR A 184 -4.11 -11.81 -0.91
N VAL A 185 -3.25 -11.08 -0.21
CA VAL A 185 -1.82 -10.95 -0.53
C VAL A 185 -1.10 -12.29 -0.37
N GLN A 186 -1.34 -13.03 0.71
CA GLN A 186 -0.78 -14.37 0.94
C GLN A 186 -1.20 -15.34 -0.17
N SER A 187 -2.50 -15.38 -0.48
CA SER A 187 -3.04 -16.24 -1.54
C SER A 187 -2.43 -15.90 -2.90
N PHE A 188 -2.27 -14.61 -3.22
CA PHE A 188 -1.61 -14.19 -4.46
C PHE A 188 -0.15 -14.64 -4.51
N LEU A 189 0.62 -14.40 -3.44
CA LEU A 189 2.03 -14.77 -3.39
C LEU A 189 2.21 -16.28 -3.58
N VAL A 190 1.39 -17.09 -2.92
CA VAL A 190 1.40 -18.55 -3.08
C VAL A 190 1.07 -18.96 -4.51
N VAL A 191 0.05 -18.35 -5.13
CA VAL A 191 -0.34 -18.61 -6.52
C VAL A 191 0.79 -18.25 -7.49
N VAL A 192 1.39 -17.05 -7.37
CA VAL A 192 2.48 -16.64 -8.26
C VAL A 192 3.71 -17.52 -8.07
N LEU A 193 4.07 -17.86 -6.84
CA LEU A 193 5.24 -18.70 -6.56
C LEU A 193 5.04 -20.16 -6.98
N ARG A 194 3.82 -20.71 -6.89
CA ARG A 194 3.55 -22.11 -7.29
C ARG A 194 3.26 -22.27 -8.78
N GLU A 195 2.47 -21.37 -9.36
CA GLU A 195 1.94 -21.52 -10.73
C GLU A 195 2.77 -20.79 -11.78
N ASN A 196 3.45 -19.69 -11.43
CA ASN A 196 4.23 -18.88 -12.35
C ASN A 196 5.73 -18.98 -12.04
N GLN A 197 6.36 -20.14 -12.28
CA GLN A 197 7.80 -20.39 -12.11
C GLN A 197 8.71 -19.58 -13.08
N GLY A 198 8.22 -18.50 -13.66
CA GLY A 198 8.94 -17.64 -14.59
C GLY A 198 9.44 -16.34 -13.97
N LYS A 199 9.49 -15.29 -14.79
CA LYS A 199 9.99 -13.95 -14.42
C LYS A 199 9.22 -13.32 -13.24
N ASP A 200 7.92 -13.57 -13.14
CA ASP A 200 7.07 -13.00 -12.11
C ASP A 200 7.39 -13.55 -10.71
N ALA A 201 7.75 -14.84 -10.58
CA ALA A 201 8.21 -15.40 -9.30
C ALA A 201 9.58 -14.83 -8.88
N LEU A 202 10.48 -14.60 -9.85
CA LEU A 202 11.77 -13.96 -9.57
C LEU A 202 11.60 -12.49 -9.12
N ASP A 203 10.65 -11.75 -9.71
CA ASP A 203 10.32 -10.39 -9.27
C ASP A 203 9.76 -10.38 -7.84
N VAL A 204 8.92 -11.36 -7.49
CA VAL A 204 8.44 -11.55 -6.11
C VAL A 204 9.60 -11.87 -5.16
N CYS A 205 10.48 -12.81 -5.50
CA CYS A 205 11.66 -13.14 -4.71
C CYS A 205 12.58 -11.92 -4.54
N ARG A 206 12.79 -11.13 -5.59
CA ARG A 206 13.57 -9.90 -5.53
C ARG A 206 13.00 -8.90 -4.54
N GLN A 207 11.68 -8.68 -4.53
CA GLN A 207 11.04 -7.78 -3.58
C GLN A 207 11.07 -8.35 -2.16
N LEU A 208 10.82 -9.65 -1.98
CA LEU A 208 10.89 -10.32 -0.68
C LEU A 208 12.31 -10.34 -0.10
N ASN A 209 13.37 -10.38 -0.93
CA ASN A 209 14.75 -10.37 -0.48
C ASN A 209 15.19 -9.05 0.17
N LYS A 210 14.43 -7.98 -0.08
CA LYS A 210 14.62 -6.68 0.55
C LYS A 210 13.85 -6.56 1.88
N VAL A 211 13.08 -7.57 2.26
CA VAL A 211 12.23 -7.57 3.45
C VAL A 211 12.98 -8.15 4.67
N PRO A 212 12.87 -7.52 5.86
CA PRO A 212 13.48 -8.03 7.08
C PRO A 212 12.88 -9.37 7.54
N SER A 213 13.70 -10.20 8.18
CA SER A 213 13.38 -11.56 8.63
C SER A 213 12.24 -11.68 9.64
N THR A 214 11.88 -10.59 10.30
CA THR A 214 10.79 -10.52 11.29
C THR A 214 9.40 -10.45 10.65
N ASN A 215 9.31 -10.45 9.32
CA ASN A 215 8.07 -10.26 8.62
C ASN A 215 7.14 -11.48 8.71
N ALA A 216 5.89 -11.28 9.15
CA ALA A 216 4.85 -12.32 9.24
C ALA A 216 4.54 -13.03 7.89
N LEU A 217 4.74 -12.39 6.74
CA LEU A 217 4.61 -13.03 5.41
C LEU A 217 5.68 -14.10 5.19
N LEU A 218 6.89 -13.90 5.72
CA LEU A 218 7.99 -14.88 5.66
C LEU A 218 7.88 -15.96 6.74
N GLN A 219 7.05 -15.73 7.75
CA GLN A 219 6.70 -16.72 8.78
C GLN A 219 5.54 -17.64 8.36
N ASP A 220 4.87 -17.32 7.25
CA ASP A 220 3.78 -18.13 6.71
C ASP A 220 4.31 -19.46 6.13
N SER A 221 3.75 -20.57 6.58
CA SER A 221 4.18 -21.92 6.18
C SER A 221 4.01 -22.19 4.69
N ASP A 222 2.97 -21.65 4.05
CA ASP A 222 2.67 -21.92 2.65
C ASP A 222 3.57 -21.11 1.71
N ILE A 223 3.86 -19.86 2.07
CA ILE A 223 4.83 -19.01 1.35
C ILE A 223 6.23 -19.59 1.51
N ARG A 224 6.60 -20.02 2.72
CA ARG A 224 7.91 -20.65 2.99
C ARG A 224 8.09 -21.94 2.19
N ALA A 225 7.06 -22.79 2.14
CA ALA A 225 7.07 -24.02 1.34
C ALA A 225 7.19 -23.71 -0.17
N ALA A 226 6.47 -22.71 -0.67
CA ALA A 226 6.55 -22.29 -2.07
C ALA A 226 7.94 -21.73 -2.41
N LEU A 227 8.52 -20.89 -1.55
CA LEU A 227 9.88 -20.35 -1.70
C LEU A 227 10.95 -21.46 -1.66
N LEU A 228 10.83 -22.43 -0.75
CA LEU A 228 11.74 -23.58 -0.68
C LEU A 228 11.64 -24.46 -1.94
N SER A 229 10.44 -24.65 -2.49
CA SER A 229 10.27 -25.39 -3.74
C SER A 229 10.86 -24.69 -4.95
N LEU A 230 10.90 -23.35 -4.94
CA LEU A 230 11.45 -22.55 -6.04
C LEU A 230 12.98 -22.42 -5.94
N LEU A 231 13.50 -22.10 -4.74
CA LEU A 231 14.92 -21.83 -4.49
C LEU A 231 15.74 -23.11 -4.24
N GLY A 232 15.10 -24.19 -3.77
CA GLY A 232 15.75 -25.48 -3.54
C GLY A 232 16.07 -26.25 -4.83
N ASN A 233 15.46 -25.87 -5.95
CA ASN A 233 15.63 -26.55 -7.24
C ASN A 233 16.78 -25.99 -8.09
N ASP A 234 17.31 -24.79 -7.79
CA ASP A 234 18.37 -24.16 -8.60
C ASP A 234 19.44 -23.45 -7.72
N PRO A 235 20.68 -23.96 -7.66
CA PRO A 235 21.74 -23.40 -6.82
C PRO A 235 22.15 -21.96 -7.20
N THR A 236 21.85 -21.52 -8.43
CA THR A 236 22.18 -20.15 -8.90
C THR A 236 21.24 -19.08 -8.32
N THR A 237 20.02 -19.47 -7.93
CA THR A 237 19.05 -18.55 -7.31
C THR A 237 19.36 -18.26 -5.85
N GLY A 238 20.07 -19.16 -5.15
CA GLY A 238 20.57 -18.94 -3.79
C GLY A 238 21.63 -17.83 -3.70
N GLU A 239 22.47 -17.69 -4.74
CA GLU A 239 23.43 -16.58 -4.85
C GLU A 239 22.75 -15.25 -5.20
N SER A 240 21.63 -15.30 -5.94
CA SER A 240 20.88 -14.12 -6.37
C SER A 240 20.03 -13.50 -5.25
N PHE A 241 19.62 -14.30 -4.26
CA PHE A 241 18.77 -13.86 -3.14
C PHE A 241 19.33 -14.32 -1.77
N PRO A 242 20.51 -13.81 -1.37
CA PRO A 242 21.24 -14.32 -0.20
C PRO A 242 20.50 -14.07 1.13
N VAL A 243 19.70 -13.01 1.22
CA VAL A 243 18.94 -12.66 2.43
C VAL A 243 17.78 -13.62 2.62
N LEU A 244 17.04 -13.96 1.56
CA LEU A 244 15.97 -14.97 1.63
C LEU A 244 16.53 -16.36 1.91
N PHE A 245 17.62 -16.75 1.24
CA PHE A 245 18.21 -18.07 1.41
C PHE A 245 18.74 -18.27 2.84
N GLY A 246 19.45 -17.27 3.39
CA GLY A 246 19.92 -17.29 4.78
C GLY A 246 18.78 -17.36 5.80
N GLN A 247 17.65 -16.69 5.52
CA GLN A 247 16.46 -16.72 6.39
C GLN A 247 15.73 -18.07 6.34
N LEU A 248 15.60 -18.67 5.16
CA LEU A 248 15.00 -19.99 4.98
C LEU A 248 15.85 -21.10 5.62
N ALA A 249 17.19 -21.01 5.50
CA ALA A 249 18.12 -21.95 6.13
C ALA A 249 18.10 -21.85 7.67
N SER A 250 18.15 -20.63 8.22
CA SER A 250 18.07 -20.41 9.68
C SER A 250 16.77 -20.93 10.30
N ALA A 251 15.66 -20.85 9.58
CA ALA A 251 14.36 -21.34 10.02
C ALA A 251 14.16 -22.85 9.82
N ALA A 252 14.97 -23.50 8.98
CA ALA A 252 15.02 -24.96 8.86
C ALA A 252 15.77 -25.59 10.04
N ASP A 253 16.87 -24.96 10.47
CA ASP A 253 17.67 -25.36 11.64
C ASP A 253 16.88 -25.28 12.96
N THR A 254 15.89 -24.39 13.06
CA THR A 254 15.03 -24.31 14.25
C THR A 254 14.01 -25.46 14.33
N THR A 255 13.59 -26.01 13.19
CA THR A 255 12.70 -27.18 13.12
C THR A 255 13.40 -28.52 13.33
N THR A 256 14.70 -28.62 13.02
CA THR A 256 15.50 -29.82 13.33
C THR A 256 15.94 -29.88 14.79
N ALA A 257 16.12 -28.73 15.45
CA ALA A 257 16.50 -28.67 16.87
C ALA A 257 15.44 -29.20 17.86
N THR A 258 14.18 -29.39 17.43
CA THR A 258 13.13 -30.02 18.28
C THR A 258 12.96 -31.53 18.05
N SER A 259 13.73 -32.15 17.16
CA SER A 259 13.65 -33.61 16.90
C SER A 259 14.86 -34.41 17.41
N SER A 260 15.87 -33.77 18.01
CA SER A 260 17.07 -34.46 18.51
C SER A 260 17.33 -34.23 20.01
N HIS A 261 16.32 -34.39 20.85
CA HIS A 261 16.57 -34.72 22.26
C HIS A 261 16.35 -36.22 22.45
N GLY A 262 17.47 -36.94 22.35
CA GLY A 262 17.54 -38.35 22.70
C GLY A 262 16.96 -38.58 24.09
N ALA A 263 16.10 -39.59 24.19
CA ALA A 263 15.50 -40.03 25.43
C ALA A 263 16.58 -40.23 26.52
N PRO A 264 16.48 -39.59 27.70
CA PRO A 264 17.32 -39.97 28.81
C PRO A 264 16.83 -41.32 29.34
N VAL A 265 17.72 -42.30 29.29
CA VAL A 265 17.56 -43.63 29.89
C VAL A 265 17.13 -43.48 31.36
N ALA A 266 15.94 -43.98 31.68
CA ALA A 266 15.41 -44.01 33.04
C ALA A 266 16.30 -44.85 33.97
N LYS A 267 17.04 -44.21 34.87
CA LYS A 267 17.64 -44.88 36.03
C LYS A 267 16.56 -45.10 37.09
N LYS A 268 16.21 -46.36 37.32
CA LYS A 268 15.36 -46.86 38.41
C LYS A 268 15.81 -46.30 39.77
N PRO A 269 14.92 -45.76 40.62
CA PRO A 269 15.22 -45.51 42.02
C PRO A 269 15.26 -46.84 42.79
N ARG A 270 16.35 -47.11 43.52
CA ARG A 270 16.41 -48.16 44.55
C ARG A 270 15.59 -47.68 45.76
N LEU A 271 14.56 -48.45 46.14
CA LEU A 271 13.91 -48.31 47.44
C LEU A 271 14.78 -49.01 48.49
N ASP A 272 15.23 -48.27 49.51
CA ASP A 272 15.76 -48.86 50.74
C ASP A 272 14.60 -49.23 51.69
N PRO A 273 14.62 -50.40 52.34
CA PRO A 273 13.58 -50.83 53.26
C PRO A 273 13.67 -50.14 54.64
N PRO A 274 12.55 -50.01 55.37
CA PRO A 274 12.51 -49.32 56.65
C PRO A 274 13.16 -50.15 57.77
N PRO A 275 13.89 -49.53 58.73
CA PRO A 275 14.31 -50.22 59.93
C PRO A 275 13.14 -50.36 60.91
N SER A 276 12.95 -51.59 61.35
CA SER A 276 12.05 -52.02 62.43
C SER A 276 12.67 -51.78 63.82
N LEU A 277 11.79 -51.34 64.73
CA LEU A 277 11.90 -51.10 66.19
C LEU A 277 12.42 -49.71 66.62
#